data_AF-A0A428K4K3-F1
#
_entry.id   AF-A0A428K4K3-F1
#
_cell.length_a   1.000
_cell.length_b   1.000
_cell.length_c   1.000
_cell.angle_alpha   90.00
_cell.angle_beta   90.00
_cell.angle_gamma   90.00
#
_symmetry.space_group_name_H-M   'P 1'
#
loop_
_entity.id
_entity.type
_entity.pdbx_description
1 polymer ?
#
loop_
_entity_poly.entity_id
_entity_poly.type
_entity_poly.pdbx_seq_one_letter_code
_entity_poly.pdbx_strand_id
1 'polypeptide(L)'
;MAKYTIVENDSISEFSPERDKTVKKYIVIREKGTQIEWKNGIGNGNPEYEIIEWIDNCTYRLTYDSSKSELDEGKKWVNDNNGIVVSKTKIENKCLYYTATMTTNDGQKISQDGIICKE
;
A
#
# COMPACT_ATOMS: atom_id res chain seq x y z
N MET A 1 6.03 -0.96 -14.11
CA MET A 1 4.60 -0.66 -13.93
C MET A 1 4.12 -1.48 -12.75
N ALA A 2 3.28 -0.93 -11.88
CA ALA A 2 2.65 -1.73 -10.84
C ALA A 2 1.71 -2.72 -11.54
N LYS A 3 1.93 -4.01 -11.29
CA LYS A 3 1.16 -5.10 -11.86
C LYS A 3 0.36 -5.73 -10.74
N TYR A 4 -0.95 -5.76 -10.92
CA TYR A 4 -1.87 -6.33 -9.97
C TYR A 4 -2.27 -7.71 -10.44
N THR A 5 -2.27 -8.66 -9.52
CA THR A 5 -2.84 -9.99 -9.71
C THR A 5 -4.15 -10.06 -8.94
N ILE A 6 -5.23 -10.39 -9.62
CA ILE A 6 -6.57 -10.54 -9.05
C ILE A 6 -6.93 -12.03 -9.10
N VAL A 7 -7.30 -12.59 -7.95
CA VAL A 7 -7.76 -13.97 -7.82
C VAL A 7 -9.20 -13.98 -7.34
N GLU A 8 -10.08 -14.62 -8.12
CA GLU A 8 -11.51 -14.74 -7.83
C GLU A 8 -12.03 -16.05 -8.43
N ASN A 9 -12.77 -16.87 -7.64
CA ASN A 9 -13.37 -18.12 -8.11
C ASN A 9 -12.40 -19.01 -8.94
N ASP A 10 -11.21 -19.25 -8.38
CA ASP A 10 -10.10 -19.99 -9.00
C ASP A 10 -9.56 -19.42 -10.33
N SER A 11 -10.04 -18.25 -10.75
CA SER A 11 -9.57 -17.52 -11.92
C SER A 11 -8.51 -16.49 -11.52
N ILE A 12 -7.48 -16.36 -12.35
CA ILE A 12 -6.40 -15.37 -12.18
C ILE A 12 -6.48 -14.39 -13.34
N SER A 13 -6.54 -13.10 -13.03
CA SER A 13 -6.41 -12.03 -14.00
C SER A 13 -5.34 -11.02 -13.57
N GLU A 14 -4.82 -10.27 -14.54
CA GLU A 14 -3.78 -9.29 -14.29
C GLU A 14 -4.22 -7.93 -14.83
N PHE A 15 -3.95 -6.89 -14.06
CA PHE A 15 -4.26 -5.52 -14.44
C PHE A 15 -3.06 -4.61 -14.18
N SER A 16 -2.86 -3.62 -15.05
CA SER A 16 -1.80 -2.62 -14.93
C SER A 16 -2.42 -1.25 -15.15
N PRO A 17 -2.73 -0.50 -14.07
CA PRO A 17 -3.30 0.83 -14.21
C PRO A 17 -2.31 1.78 -14.88
N GLU A 18 -2.83 2.77 -15.58
CA GLU A 18 -2.00 3.88 -16.04
C GLU A 18 -1.39 4.59 -14.84
N ARG A 19 -0.06 4.73 -14.88
CA ARG A 19 0.67 5.46 -13.86
C ARG A 19 0.43 6.95 -14.04
N ASP A 20 0.13 7.64 -12.94
CA ASP A 20 0.21 9.10 -12.88
C ASP A 20 1.64 9.55 -13.20
N LYS A 21 1.83 10.11 -14.40
CA LYS A 21 3.12 10.57 -14.91
C LYS A 21 3.67 11.78 -14.16
N THR A 22 2.83 12.47 -13.39
CA THR A 22 3.24 13.60 -12.56
C THR A 22 3.99 13.15 -11.30
N VAL A 23 3.79 11.90 -10.86
CA VAL A 23 4.45 11.34 -9.68
C VAL A 23 5.75 10.64 -10.08
N LYS A 24 6.88 11.31 -9.83
CA LYS A 24 8.23 10.81 -10.09
C LYS A 24 8.73 9.88 -9.00
N LYS A 25 8.45 10.22 -7.73
CA LYS A 25 8.83 9.42 -6.55
C LYS A 25 7.82 9.56 -5.42
N TYR A 26 7.81 8.56 -4.54
CA TYR A 26 7.15 8.60 -3.24
C TYR A 26 8.22 8.68 -2.15
N ILE A 27 7.98 9.49 -1.12
CA ILE A 27 8.82 9.56 0.08
C ILE A 27 7.98 9.05 1.24
N VAL A 28 8.48 8.01 1.90
CA VAL A 28 7.81 7.34 3.01
C VAL A 28 8.47 7.75 4.32
N ILE A 29 7.69 8.30 5.24
CA ILE A 29 8.11 8.57 6.62
C ILE A 29 7.32 7.62 7.51
N ARG A 30 8.00 6.72 8.22
CA ARG A 30 7.38 5.68 9.03
C ARG A 30 7.84 5.73 10.48
N GLU A 31 6.88 5.71 11.39
CA GLU A 31 7.10 5.72 12.84
C GLU A 31 6.19 4.69 13.51
N LYS A 32 6.77 3.59 14.01
CA LYS A 32 6.19 2.47 14.78
C LYS A 32 4.79 1.94 14.39
N GLY A 33 3.75 2.78 14.38
CA GLY A 33 2.37 2.46 13.99
C GLY A 33 1.73 3.45 12.98
N THR A 34 2.48 4.37 12.41
CA THR A 34 1.98 5.30 11.39
C THR A 34 2.95 5.42 10.21
N GLN A 35 2.40 5.72 9.05
CA GLN A 35 3.13 6.06 7.84
C GLN A 35 2.55 7.31 7.21
N ILE A 36 3.43 8.13 6.64
CA ILE A 36 3.08 9.29 5.83
C ILE A 36 3.78 9.14 4.48
N GLU A 37 3.02 9.17 3.40
CA GLU A 37 3.56 9.11 2.05
C GLU A 37 3.40 10.44 1.32
N TRP A 38 4.53 10.96 0.83
CA TRP A 38 4.58 12.21 0.08
C TRP A 38 4.87 11.96 -1.40
N LYS A 39 4.10 12.60 -2.28
CA LYS A 39 4.37 12.60 -3.73
C LYS A 39 5.41 13.66 -4.06
N ASN A 40 6.49 13.27 -4.74
CA ASN A 40 7.58 14.12 -5.25
C ASN A 40 8.45 14.86 -4.21
N GLY A 41 8.02 15.03 -2.96
CA GLY A 41 8.78 15.75 -1.94
C GLY A 41 8.01 15.94 -0.63
N ILE A 42 8.71 16.02 0.51
CA ILE A 42 8.08 16.37 1.79
C ILE A 42 7.53 17.79 1.70
N GLY A 43 6.29 18.00 2.15
CA GLY A 43 5.59 19.29 2.06
C GLY A 43 4.89 19.56 0.72
N ASN A 44 4.97 18.63 -0.25
CA ASN A 44 4.31 18.80 -1.54
C ASN A 44 2.86 18.26 -1.52
N GLY A 45 1.89 19.16 -1.65
CA GLY A 45 0.46 18.82 -1.69
C GLY A 45 -0.03 18.17 -0.39
N ASN A 46 -1.07 17.35 -0.52
CA ASN A 46 -1.61 16.56 0.58
C ASN A 46 -0.94 15.17 0.59
N PRO A 47 -0.27 14.78 1.68
CA PRO A 47 0.28 13.44 1.80
C PRO A 47 -0.82 12.42 2.08
N GLU A 48 -0.48 11.15 1.92
CA GLU A 48 -1.31 10.05 2.40
C GLU A 48 -0.94 9.76 3.85
N TYR A 49 -1.95 9.73 4.74
CA TYR A 49 -1.79 9.36 6.14
C TYR A 49 -2.30 7.95 6.36
N GLU A 50 -1.44 7.10 6.93
CA GLU A 50 -1.70 5.68 7.06
C GLU A 50 -1.41 5.21 8.49
N ILE A 51 -2.20 4.23 8.93
CA ILE A 51 -2.04 3.51 10.18
C ILE A 51 -1.45 2.14 9.87
N ILE A 52 -0.46 1.73 10.65
CA ILE A 52 0.21 0.44 10.54
C ILE A 52 -0.06 -0.37 11.81
N GLU A 53 -0.69 -1.52 11.63
CA GLU A 53 -0.91 -2.51 12.68
C GLU A 53 -0.07 -3.75 12.39
N TRP A 54 0.93 -4.02 13.23
CA TRP A 54 1.76 -5.23 13.08
C TRP A 54 0.96 -6.47 13.45
N ILE A 55 0.91 -7.43 12.52
CA ILE A 55 0.34 -8.76 12.74
C ILE A 55 1.42 -9.67 13.32
N ASP A 56 2.64 -9.57 12.77
CA ASP A 56 3.84 -10.23 13.27
C ASP A 56 5.11 -9.43 12.90
N ASN A 57 6.29 -10.04 13.01
CA ASN A 57 7.57 -9.36 12.74
C ASN A 57 7.77 -8.97 11.26
N CYS A 58 7.11 -9.66 10.34
CA CYS A 58 7.27 -9.53 8.89
C CYS A 58 6.01 -9.05 8.18
N THR A 59 4.86 -9.04 8.86
CA THR A 59 3.58 -8.71 8.24
C THR A 59 2.84 -7.65 9.05
N TYR A 60 2.29 -6.68 8.35
CA TYR A 60 1.47 -5.61 8.93
C TYR A 60 0.23 -5.35 8.08
N ARG A 61 -0.82 -4.83 8.71
CA ARG A 61 -1.99 -4.27 8.04
C ARG A 61 -1.81 -2.76 7.93
N LEU A 62 -2.17 -2.22 6.77
CA LEU A 62 -2.17 -0.80 6.46
C LEU A 62 -3.60 -0.34 6.17
N THR A 63 -4.02 0.71 6.84
CA THR A 63 -5.29 1.42 6.60
C THR A 63 -5.03 2.92 6.48
N TYR A 64 -5.97 3.66 5.90
CA TYR A 64 -5.88 5.12 5.77
C TYR A 64 -6.48 5.81 6.99
N ASP A 65 -5.79 6.83 7.52
CA ASP A 65 -6.19 7.58 8.71
C ASP A 65 -7.22 8.67 8.36
N SER A 66 -8.50 8.34 8.53
CA SER A 66 -9.61 9.28 8.29
C SER A 66 -9.66 10.46 9.26
N SER A 67 -8.90 10.44 10.36
CA SER A 67 -8.83 11.56 11.31
C SER A 67 -7.88 12.67 10.85
N LYS A 68 -6.97 12.37 9.91
CA LYS A 68 -5.95 13.32 9.41
C LYS A 68 -6.25 13.90 8.03
N SER A 69 -7.06 13.21 7.24
CA SER A 69 -7.44 13.66 5.91
C SER A 69 -8.76 13.03 5.46
N GLU A 70 -9.51 13.74 4.63
CA GLU A 70 -10.66 13.16 3.95
C GLU A 70 -10.22 12.02 3.02
N LEU A 71 -10.90 10.89 3.13
CA LEU A 71 -10.62 9.71 2.31
C LEU A 71 -11.44 9.77 1.02
N ASP A 72 -10.75 9.61 -0.12
CA ASP A 72 -11.41 9.34 -1.40
C ASP A 72 -12.05 7.93 -1.41
N GLU A 73 -12.84 7.66 -2.44
CA GLU A 73 -13.59 6.41 -2.58
C GLU A 73 -12.68 5.18 -2.56
N GLY A 74 -11.50 5.25 -3.18
CA GLY A 74 -10.55 4.14 -3.21
C GLY A 74 -10.01 3.83 -1.82
N LYS A 75 -9.66 4.86 -1.04
CA LYS A 75 -9.15 4.71 0.32
C LYS A 75 -10.23 4.22 1.30
N LYS A 76 -11.45 4.73 1.15
CA LYS A 76 -12.61 4.22 1.90
C LYS A 76 -12.83 2.75 1.61
N TRP A 77 -12.84 2.38 0.34
CA TRP A 77 -12.99 0.99 -0.08
C TRP A 77 -11.88 0.08 0.47
N VAL A 78 -10.62 0.53 0.50
CA VAL A 78 -9.54 -0.21 1.16
C VAL A 78 -9.83 -0.44 2.65
N ASN A 79 -10.23 0.61 3.37
CA ASN A 79 -10.55 0.51 4.80
C ASN A 79 -11.76 -0.42 5.05
N ASP A 80 -12.80 -0.32 4.22
CA ASP A 80 -14.01 -1.15 4.32
C ASP A 80 -13.74 -2.64 4.05
N ASN A 81 -12.65 -2.95 3.33
CA ASN A 81 -12.16 -4.31 3.10
C ASN A 81 -11.02 -4.70 4.07
N ASN A 82 -11.00 -4.11 5.27
CA ASN A 82 -10.07 -4.43 6.35
C ASN A 82 -8.59 -4.15 6.00
N GLY A 83 -8.35 -3.16 5.14
CA GLY A 83 -7.03 -2.68 4.79
C GLY A 83 -6.19 -3.62 3.93
N ILE A 84 -4.94 -3.22 3.73
CA ILE A 84 -3.96 -3.96 2.92
C ILE A 84 -3.01 -4.69 3.85
N VAL A 85 -2.88 -6.00 3.68
CA VAL A 85 -1.88 -6.81 4.37
C VAL A 85 -0.59 -6.77 3.58
N VAL A 86 0.47 -6.24 4.18
CA VAL A 86 1.80 -6.14 3.59
C VAL A 86 2.74 -7.12 4.26
N SER A 87 3.26 -8.06 3.49
CA SER A 87 4.21 -9.08 3.94
C SER A 87 5.58 -8.81 3.34
N LYS A 88 6.58 -8.64 4.21
CA LYS A 88 7.99 -8.49 3.82
C LYS A 88 8.48 -9.78 3.18
N THR A 89 9.04 -9.70 1.97
CA THR A 89 9.59 -10.86 1.26
C THR A 89 11.09 -10.98 1.45
N LYS A 90 11.83 -9.87 1.37
CA LYS A 90 13.27 -9.81 1.63
C LYS A 90 13.78 -8.39 1.88
N ILE A 91 14.99 -8.28 2.43
CA ILE A 91 15.72 -7.01 2.57
C ILE A 91 17.08 -7.16 1.92
N GLU A 92 17.38 -6.34 0.92
CA GLU A 92 18.67 -6.33 0.20
C GLU A 92 19.09 -4.88 -0.06
N ASN A 93 20.36 -4.54 0.15
CA ASN A 93 20.93 -3.24 -0.20
C ASN A 93 20.11 -2.02 0.30
N LYS A 94 19.62 -2.06 1.54
CA LYS A 94 18.73 -1.05 2.16
C LYS A 94 17.32 -0.94 1.57
N CYS A 95 16.94 -1.85 0.68
CA CYS A 95 15.60 -1.94 0.13
C CYS A 95 14.83 -3.09 0.76
N LEU A 96 13.63 -2.78 1.22
CA LEU A 96 12.62 -3.74 1.64
C LEU A 96 11.75 -4.10 0.44
N TYR A 97 11.69 -5.38 0.12
CA TYR A 97 10.77 -5.96 -0.85
C TYR A 97 9.57 -6.54 -0.10
N TYR A 98 8.38 -6.39 -0.67
CA TYR A 98 7.14 -6.85 -0.04
C TYR A 98 6.10 -7.23 -1.09
N THR A 99 5.13 -8.01 -0.64
CA THR A 99 3.87 -8.23 -1.34
C THR A 99 2.75 -7.58 -0.53
N ALA A 100 1.98 -6.72 -1.19
CA ALA A 100 0.80 -6.08 -0.62
C ALA A 100 -0.44 -6.79 -1.17
N THR A 101 -1.27 -7.29 -0.27
CA THR A 101 -2.48 -8.05 -0.60
C THR A 101 -3.68 -7.47 0.13
N MET A 102 -4.74 -7.18 -0.61
CA MET A 102 -6.06 -6.91 -0.05
C MET A 102 -6.97 -8.09 -0.35
N THR A 103 -7.77 -8.50 0.63
CA THR A 103 -8.85 -9.48 0.45
C THR A 103 -10.15 -8.74 0.66
N THR A 104 -10.95 -8.65 -0.38
CA THR A 104 -12.24 -7.98 -0.33
C THR A 104 -13.26 -8.83 0.47
N ASN A 105 -14.34 -8.20 0.93
CA ASN A 105 -15.37 -8.86 1.72
C ASN A 105 -16.12 -9.97 0.97
N ASP A 106 -16.10 -9.95 -0.37
CA ASP A 106 -16.62 -11.01 -1.25
C ASP A 106 -15.60 -12.12 -1.57
N GLY A 107 -14.37 -12.02 -1.03
CA GLY A 107 -13.33 -13.05 -1.11
C GLY A 107 -12.36 -12.90 -2.28
N GLN A 108 -12.49 -11.87 -3.11
CA GLN A 108 -11.51 -11.55 -4.15
C GLN A 108 -10.18 -11.11 -3.51
N LYS A 109 -9.06 -11.62 -4.04
CA LYS A 109 -7.72 -11.22 -3.59
C LYS A 109 -7.04 -10.39 -4.65
N ILE A 110 -6.58 -9.20 -4.26
CA ILE A 110 -5.84 -8.29 -5.12
C ILE A 110 -4.44 -8.13 -4.53
N SER A 111 -3.41 -8.44 -5.30
CA SER A 111 -2.03 -8.38 -4.83
C SER A 111 -1.11 -7.63 -5.79
N GLN A 112 -0.11 -6.98 -5.24
CA GLN A 112 1.01 -6.40 -5.99
C GLN A 112 2.31 -6.53 -5.20
N ASP A 113 3.42 -6.67 -5.92
CA ASP A 113 4.75 -6.57 -5.33
C ASP A 113 5.24 -5.12 -5.32
N GLY A 114 5.98 -4.77 -4.29
CA GLY A 114 6.54 -3.44 -4.11
C GLY A 114 7.93 -3.44 -3.49
N ILE A 115 8.54 -2.26 -3.52
CA ILE A 115 9.87 -2.01 -2.98
C ILE A 115 9.90 -0.63 -2.30
N ILE A 116 10.43 -0.58 -1.08
CA ILE A 116 10.73 0.67 -0.35
C ILE A 116 12.21 0.67 -0.04
N CYS A 117 12.95 1.66 -0.54
CA CYS A 117 14.38 1.81 -0.30
C CYS A 117 14.65 2.93 0.69
N LYS A 118 15.53 2.67 1.66
CA LYS A 118 16.04 3.69 2.58
C LYS A 118 17.21 4.44 1.92
N GLU A 119 17.05 5.74 1.74
CA GLU A 119 18.13 6.67 1.35
C GLU A 119 19.15 6.85 2.49
#